data_AF-A0AAW9HHG8-F1
#
_entry.id   AF-A0AAW9HHG8-F1
#
_cell.length_a   1.000
_cell.length_b   1.000
_cell.length_c   1.000
_cell.angle_alpha   90.00
_cell.angle_beta   90.00
_cell.angle_gamma   90.00
#
_symmetry.space_group_name_H-M   'P 1'
#
loop_
_entity.id
_entity.type
_entity.pdbx_description
1 polymer ?
#
loop_
_entity_poly.entity_id
_entity_poly.type
_entity_poly.pdbx_seq_one_letter_code
_entity_poly.pdbx_strand_id
1 'polypeptide(L)'
;MITGSIVGIGVLIVSDIAAYFFVEEPSYALIFIAIAISVVLKEFLCTVHSQYRSRKFRHPIPGGWAVPFTDVILTLISYLLVAGIFFQLSTALTVIVIVALALEIFTQVATKSWERGMSTGELRTALQETKEMTIELSKED
;
A
#
# COMPACT_ATOMS: atom_id res chain seq x y z
N MET A 1 1.03 7.12 -4.30
CA MET A 1 1.50 7.46 -5.65
C MET A 1 2.69 6.63 -6.08
N ILE A 2 3.96 6.93 -5.73
CA ILE A 2 5.12 6.18 -6.29
C ILE A 2 5.05 4.66 -6.02
N THR A 3 4.76 4.25 -4.79
CA THR A 3 4.61 2.82 -4.43
C THR A 3 3.40 2.17 -5.11
N GLY A 4 2.29 2.90 -5.26
CA GLY A 4 1.10 2.43 -5.98
C GLY A 4 1.35 2.24 -7.47
N SER A 5 2.14 3.12 -8.09
CA SER A 5 2.54 3.02 -9.50
C SER A 5 3.46 1.83 -9.76
N ILE A 6 4.42 1.54 -8.87
CA ILE A 6 5.32 0.38 -9.01
C ILE A 6 4.54 -0.94 -8.91
N VAL A 7 3.65 -1.05 -7.92
CA VAL A 7 2.79 -2.24 -7.77
C VAL A 7 1.86 -2.37 -8.97
N GLY A 8 1.25 -1.26 -9.42
CA GLY A 8 0.36 -1.25 -10.58
C GLY A 8 1.05 -1.73 -11.86
N ILE A 9 2.25 -1.23 -12.17
CA ILE A 9 3.04 -1.65 -13.35
C ILE A 9 3.45 -3.12 -13.24
N GLY A 10 3.94 -3.56 -12.08
CA GLY A 10 4.34 -4.94 -11.86
C GLY A 10 3.16 -5.92 -12.03
N VAL A 11 2.00 -5.57 -11.48
CA VAL A 11 0.78 -6.37 -11.66
C VAL A 11 0.36 -6.40 -13.13
N LEU A 12 0.46 -5.29 -13.85
CA LEU A 12 0.11 -5.23 -15.27
C LEU A 12 0.95 -6.19 -16.13
N ILE A 13 2.28 -6.14 -15.98
CA ILE A 13 3.20 -7.00 -16.74
C ILE A 13 2.91 -8.48 -16.47
N VAL A 14 2.76 -8.85 -15.19
CA VAL A 14 2.52 -10.27 -14.84
C VAL A 14 1.12 -10.71 -15.26
N SER A 15 0.14 -9.81 -15.22
CA SER A 15 -1.23 -10.09 -15.69
C SER A 15 -1.28 -10.34 -17.20
N ASP A 16 -0.53 -9.58 -18.00
CA ASP A 16 -0.42 -9.81 -19.45
C ASP A 16 0.23 -11.16 -19.76
N ILE A 17 1.29 -11.51 -19.03
CA ILE A 17 1.95 -12.81 -19.16
C ILE A 17 0.99 -13.94 -18.76
N ALA A 18 0.30 -13.81 -17.62
CA ALA A 18 -0.65 -14.81 -17.17
C ALA A 18 -1.82 -14.97 -18.15
N ALA A 19 -2.34 -13.87 -18.69
CA ALA A 19 -3.41 -13.90 -19.67
C ALA A 19 -2.99 -14.60 -20.97
N TYR A 20 -1.74 -14.40 -21.41
CA TYR A 20 -1.20 -15.09 -22.58
C TYR A 20 -1.14 -16.62 -22.41
N PHE A 21 -0.86 -17.13 -21.20
CA PHE A 21 -0.74 -18.58 -20.96
C PHE A 21 -2.04 -19.26 -20.55
N PHE A 22 -2.94 -18.56 -19.86
CA PHE A 22 -4.08 -19.19 -19.17
C PHE A 22 -5.46 -18.80 -19.72
N VAL A 23 -5.53 -17.91 -20.70
CA VAL A 23 -6.80 -17.46 -21.30
C VAL A 23 -6.76 -17.74 -22.79
N GLU A 24 -7.76 -18.45 -23.32
CA GLU A 24 -7.84 -18.79 -24.75
C GLU A 24 -8.09 -17.55 -25.63
N GLU A 25 -8.90 -16.60 -25.15
CA GLU A 25 -9.15 -15.31 -25.82
C GLU A 25 -9.02 -14.13 -24.83
N PRO A 26 -7.78 -13.72 -24.49
CA PRO A 26 -7.55 -12.66 -23.53
C PRO A 26 -7.96 -11.30 -24.11
N SER A 27 -8.95 -10.66 -23.49
CA SER A 27 -9.21 -9.24 -23.72
C SER A 27 -8.25 -8.40 -22.88
N TYR A 28 -7.06 -8.15 -23.43
CA TYR A 28 -6.02 -7.33 -22.78
C TYR A 28 -6.52 -5.94 -22.41
N ALA A 29 -7.42 -5.36 -23.21
CA ALA A 29 -8.06 -4.07 -22.90
C ALA A 29 -8.89 -4.14 -21.60
N LEU A 30 -9.67 -5.20 -21.40
CA LEU A 30 -10.44 -5.39 -20.17
C LEU A 30 -9.53 -5.64 -18.97
N ILE A 31 -8.44 -6.41 -19.16
CA ILE A 31 -7.46 -6.69 -18.10
C ILE A 31 -6.79 -5.39 -17.67
N PHE A 32 -6.34 -4.57 -18.62
CA PHE A 32 -5.76 -3.26 -18.36
C PHE A 32 -6.73 -2.35 -17.60
N ILE A 33 -7.98 -2.24 -18.05
CA ILE A 33 -9.00 -1.41 -17.41
C ILE A 33 -9.28 -1.89 -15.98
N ALA A 34 -9.41 -3.20 -15.77
CA ALA A 34 -9.64 -3.78 -14.45
C ALA A 34 -8.48 -3.46 -13.50
N ILE A 35 -7.23 -3.67 -13.94
CA ILE A 35 -6.05 -3.36 -13.12
C ILE A 35 -5.97 -1.86 -12.80
N ALA A 36 -6.22 -1.00 -13.79
CA ALA A 36 -6.23 0.45 -13.59
C ALA A 36 -7.29 0.86 -12.54
N ILE A 37 -8.52 0.32 -12.64
CA ILE A 37 -9.58 0.58 -11.66
C ILE A 37 -9.20 0.03 -10.28
N SER A 38 -8.63 -1.17 -10.20
CA SER A 38 -8.17 -1.75 -8.92
C SER A 38 -7.10 -0.91 -8.24
N VAL A 39 -6.13 -0.38 -9.00
CA VAL A 39 -5.07 0.49 -8.46
C VAL A 39 -5.65 1.79 -7.95
N VAL A 40 -6.54 2.44 -8.72
CA VAL A 40 -7.20 3.69 -8.30
C VAL A 40 -8.07 3.46 -7.07
N LEU A 41 -8.86 2.39 -7.06
CA LEU A 41 -9.72 2.04 -5.93
C LEU A 41 -8.90 1.74 -4.67
N LYS A 42 -7.80 1.00 -4.81
CA LYS A 42 -6.85 0.74 -3.72
C LYS A 42 -6.28 2.04 -3.18
N GLU A 43 -5.72 2.90 -4.03
CA GLU A 43 -5.13 4.17 -3.56
C GLU A 43 -6.18 5.05 -2.87
N PHE A 44 -7.40 5.09 -3.39
CA PHE A 44 -8.51 5.80 -2.77
C PHE A 44 -8.82 5.25 -1.37
N LEU A 45 -9.01 3.93 -1.24
CA LEU A 45 -9.32 3.28 0.04
C LEU A 45 -8.19 3.44 1.06
N CYS A 46 -6.94 3.20 0.65
CA CYS A 46 -5.76 3.40 1.51
C CYS A 46 -5.66 4.86 1.99
N THR A 47 -5.92 5.83 1.11
CA THR A 47 -5.86 7.25 1.44
C THR A 47 -6.98 7.64 2.43
N VAL A 48 -8.22 7.23 2.16
CA VAL A 48 -9.36 7.49 3.04
C VAL A 48 -9.12 6.86 4.42
N HIS A 49 -8.66 5.62 4.46
CA HIS A 49 -8.36 4.93 5.71
C HIS A 49 -7.20 5.59 6.46
N SER A 50 -6.13 5.98 5.78
CA SER A 50 -5.00 6.69 6.36
C SER A 50 -5.42 8.03 6.97
N GLN A 51 -6.22 8.82 6.24
CA GLN A 51 -6.75 10.09 6.75
C GLN A 51 -7.65 9.90 7.96
N TYR A 52 -8.56 8.92 7.92
CA TYR A 52 -9.42 8.59 9.06
C TYR A 52 -8.60 8.21 10.30
N ARG A 53 -7.60 7.33 10.12
CA ARG A 53 -6.71 6.88 11.21
C ARG A 53 -5.87 8.02 11.78
N SER A 54 -5.29 8.86 10.92
CA SER A 54 -4.51 10.03 11.33
C SER A 54 -5.35 10.98 12.19
N ARG A 55 -6.59 11.27 11.78
CA ARG A 55 -7.52 12.11 12.54
C ARG A 55 -7.93 11.47 13.87
N LYS A 56 -8.25 10.17 13.87
CA LYS A 56 -8.72 9.45 15.07
C LYS A 56 -7.63 9.31 16.13
N PHE A 57 -6.41 8.97 15.73
CA PHE A 57 -5.34 8.63 16.65
C PHE A 57 -4.34 9.77 16.88
N ARG A 58 -4.45 10.91 16.18
CA ARG A 58 -3.48 12.03 16.23
C ARG A 58 -2.02 11.57 16.03
N HIS A 59 -1.83 10.47 15.31
CA HIS A 59 -0.53 9.98 14.89
C HIS A 59 -0.32 10.40 13.44
N PRO A 60 0.52 11.41 13.16
CA PRO A 60 0.82 11.84 11.81
C PRO A 60 1.60 10.77 11.03
N ILE A 61 2.37 9.93 11.75
CA ILE A 61 3.11 8.80 11.21
C ILE A 61 2.78 7.57 12.06
N PRO A 62 1.69 6.84 11.78
CA PRO A 62 1.44 5.57 12.43
C PRO A 62 2.44 4.55 11.87
N GLY A 63 3.57 4.36 12.54
CA GLY A 63 4.46 3.24 12.25
C GLY A 63 3.93 1.91 12.80
N GLY A 64 4.66 0.82 12.58
CA GLY A 64 4.31 -0.52 13.04
C GLY A 64 3.40 -1.31 12.10
N TRP A 65 3.16 -2.58 12.44
CA TRP A 65 2.54 -3.60 11.58
C TRP A 65 1.11 -3.28 11.13
N ALA A 66 0.36 -2.51 11.90
CA ALA A 66 -1.07 -2.35 11.67
C ALA A 66 -1.41 -1.48 10.45
N VAL A 67 -0.46 -0.72 9.88
CA VAL A 67 -0.65 0.01 8.61
C VAL A 67 -0.43 -0.89 7.40
N PRO A 68 0.71 -1.60 7.26
CA PRO A 68 0.94 -2.49 6.14
C PRO A 68 -0.10 -3.62 6.07
N PHE A 69 -0.55 -4.18 7.20
CA PHE A 69 -1.63 -5.18 7.20
C PHE A 69 -2.94 -4.63 6.63
N THR A 70 -3.32 -3.40 6.98
CA THR A 70 -4.54 -2.80 6.44
C THR A 70 -4.41 -2.51 4.95
N ASP A 71 -3.25 -2.07 4.48
CA ASP A 71 -3.01 -1.81 3.06
C ASP A 71 -3.07 -3.09 2.22
N VAL A 72 -2.54 -4.21 2.75
CA VAL A 72 -2.64 -5.54 2.11
C VAL A 72 -4.10 -6.00 2.02
N ILE A 73 -4.88 -5.86 3.09
CA ILE A 73 -6.31 -6.22 3.10
C ILE A 73 -7.10 -5.35 2.09
N LEU A 74 -6.86 -4.05 2.08
CA LEU A 74 -7.52 -3.14 1.14
C LEU A 74 -7.13 -3.44 -0.31
N THR A 75 -5.90 -3.86 -0.56
CA THR A 75 -5.44 -4.34 -1.87
C THR A 75 -6.22 -5.59 -2.28
N LEU A 76 -6.32 -6.59 -1.40
CA LEU A 76 -7.09 -7.80 -1.65
C LEU A 76 -8.56 -7.48 -2.00
N ILE A 77 -9.20 -6.64 -1.20
CA ILE A 77 -10.60 -6.23 -1.43
C ILE A 77 -10.73 -5.53 -2.79
N SER A 78 -9.86 -4.57 -3.09
CA SER A 78 -9.93 -3.78 -4.33
C SER A 78 -9.79 -4.66 -5.57
N TYR A 79 -8.85 -5.60 -5.54
CA TYR A 79 -8.64 -6.52 -6.66
C TYR A 79 -9.76 -7.55 -6.77
N LEU A 80 -10.23 -8.16 -5.67
CA LEU A 80 -11.36 -9.11 -5.71
C LEU A 80 -12.67 -8.49 -6.18
N LEU A 81 -12.96 -7.24 -5.78
CA LEU A 81 -14.22 -6.57 -6.11
C LEU A 81 -14.27 -6.24 -7.60
N VAL A 82 -13.18 -5.69 -8.15
CA VAL A 82 -13.09 -5.39 -9.58
C VAL A 82 -13.02 -6.69 -10.40
N ALA A 83 -12.27 -7.68 -9.93
CA ALA A 83 -12.24 -9.02 -10.52
C ALA A 83 -13.63 -9.66 -10.62
N GLY A 84 -14.40 -9.62 -9.53
CA GLY A 84 -15.75 -10.17 -9.47
C GLY A 84 -16.72 -9.49 -10.44
N ILE A 85 -16.55 -8.19 -10.69
CA ILE A 85 -17.39 -7.42 -11.63
C ILE A 85 -17.07 -7.79 -13.09
N PHE A 86 -15.78 -7.90 -13.44
CA PHE A 86 -15.37 -7.98 -14.85
C PHE A 86 -15.23 -9.40 -15.40
N PHE A 87 -14.88 -10.39 -14.58
CA PHE A 87 -14.32 -11.65 -15.10
C PHE A 87 -14.83 -12.93 -14.42
N GLN A 88 -15.87 -12.87 -13.58
CA GLN A 88 -16.47 -14.03 -12.91
C GLN A 88 -15.42 -15.08 -12.44
N LEU A 89 -14.61 -14.77 -11.42
CA LEU A 89 -13.73 -15.72 -10.71
C LEU A 89 -13.02 -16.77 -11.60
N SER A 90 -12.33 -16.32 -12.66
CA SER A 90 -11.51 -17.21 -13.50
C SER A 90 -10.15 -17.53 -12.88
N THR A 91 -9.51 -18.60 -13.36
CA THR A 91 -8.17 -19.04 -12.93
C THR A 91 -7.11 -17.98 -13.17
N ALA A 92 -7.13 -17.33 -14.34
CA ALA A 92 -6.22 -16.23 -14.67
C ALA A 92 -6.36 -15.07 -13.68
N LEU A 93 -7.58 -14.76 -13.28
CA LEU A 93 -7.87 -13.73 -12.29
C LEU A 93 -7.29 -14.05 -10.91
N THR A 94 -7.36 -15.31 -10.52
CA THR A 94 -6.81 -15.77 -9.24
C THR A 94 -5.30 -15.57 -9.20
N VAL A 95 -4.61 -15.85 -10.32
CA VAL A 95 -3.17 -15.58 -10.47
C VAL A 95 -2.88 -14.08 -10.35
N ILE A 96 -3.68 -13.22 -11.00
CA ILE A 96 -3.52 -11.76 -10.93
C ILE A 96 -3.64 -11.26 -9.48
N VAL A 97 -4.67 -11.71 -8.76
CA VAL A 97 -4.89 -11.34 -7.36
C VAL A 97 -3.73 -11.80 -6.47
N ILE A 98 -3.25 -13.02 -6.65
CA ILE A 98 -2.10 -13.57 -5.89
C ILE A 98 -0.84 -12.76 -6.13
N VAL A 99 -0.55 -12.41 -7.38
CA VAL A 99 0.63 -11.63 -7.74
C VAL A 99 0.53 -10.21 -7.18
N ALA A 100 -0.63 -9.58 -7.28
CA ALA A 100 -0.87 -8.25 -6.70
C ALA A 100 -0.65 -8.25 -5.18
N LEU A 101 -1.15 -9.27 -4.49
CA LEU A 101 -0.89 -9.47 -3.06
C LEU A 101 0.59 -9.66 -2.76
N ALA A 102 1.29 -10.50 -3.51
CA ALA A 102 2.71 -10.79 -3.27
C ALA A 102 3.57 -9.53 -3.45
N LEU A 103 3.30 -8.74 -4.51
CA LEU A 103 3.98 -7.47 -4.76
C LEU A 103 3.65 -6.42 -3.70
N GLU A 104 2.39 -6.36 -3.24
CA GLU A 104 2.01 -5.45 -2.15
C GLU A 104 2.72 -5.81 -0.85
N ILE A 105 2.73 -7.09 -0.48
CA ILE A 105 3.42 -7.56 0.73
C ILE A 105 4.91 -7.24 0.63
N PHE A 106 5.54 -7.54 -0.51
CA PHE A 106 6.96 -7.26 -0.73
C PHE A 106 7.29 -5.77 -0.61
N THR A 107 6.49 -4.92 -1.26
CA THR A 107 6.71 -3.46 -1.21
C THR A 107 6.48 -2.88 0.18
N GLN A 108 5.44 -3.32 0.89
CA GLN A 108 5.19 -2.92 2.27
C GLN A 108 6.34 -3.36 3.18
N VAL A 109 6.86 -4.58 3.00
CA VAL A 109 8.00 -5.10 3.78
C VAL A 109 9.28 -4.32 3.53
N ALA A 110 9.54 -3.97 2.27
CA ALA A 110 10.77 -3.28 1.86
C ALA A 110 10.77 -1.77 2.17
N THR A 111 9.60 -1.12 2.24
CA THR A 111 9.52 0.35 2.28
C THR A 111 9.00 0.94 3.59
N LYS A 112 8.27 0.17 4.43
CA LYS A 112 7.71 0.71 5.67
C LYS A 112 8.65 0.54 6.85
N SER A 113 8.74 1.58 7.67
CA SER A 113 9.37 1.48 8.99
C SER A 113 8.53 0.57 9.88
N TRP A 114 9.12 -0.55 10.31
CA TRP A 114 8.50 -1.51 11.22
C TRP A 114 8.43 -1.01 12.66
N GLU A 115 9.16 0.05 12.97
CA GLU A 115 9.10 0.73 14.25
C GLU A 115 7.77 1.46 14.43
N ARG A 116 7.29 1.48 15.67
CA ARG A 116 6.07 2.19 16.04
C ARG A 116 6.35 3.69 15.93
N GLY A 117 5.58 4.38 15.09
CA GLY A 117 5.79 5.81 14.87
C GLY A 117 5.37 6.65 16.07
N MET A 118 6.11 7.72 16.33
CA MET A 118 5.87 8.62 17.46
C MET A 118 4.54 9.37 17.31
N SER A 119 3.86 9.57 18.43
CA SER A 119 2.75 10.52 18.55
C SER A 119 3.24 11.96 18.43
N THR A 120 2.35 12.91 18.13
CA THR A 120 2.69 14.35 18.19
C THR A 120 3.16 14.81 19.57
N GLY A 121 2.72 14.13 20.64
CA GLY A 121 3.18 14.42 22.00
C GLY A 121 4.64 14.00 22.20
N GLU A 122 4.95 12.74 21.88
CA GLU A 122 6.31 12.19 21.95
C GLU A 122 7.28 12.95 21.04
N LEU A 123 6.84 13.32 19.83
CA LEU A 123 7.65 14.13 18.92
C LEU A 123 8.00 15.50 19.51
N ARG A 124 7.06 16.14 20.22
CA ARG A 124 7.29 17.43 20.87
C ARG A 124 8.25 17.31 22.05
N THR A 125 8.12 16.24 22.85
CA THR A 125 9.03 15.97 23.97
C THR A 125 10.44 15.67 23.47
N ALA A 126 10.58 14.81 22.45
CA ALA A 126 11.87 14.48 21.85
C ALA A 126 12.55 15.71 21.23
N LEU A 127 11.79 16.61 20.59
CA LEU A 127 12.31 17.89 20.08
C LEU A 127 12.78 18.82 21.20
N GLN A 128 12.09 18.85 22.34
CA GLN A 128 12.52 19.64 23.50
C GLN A 128 13.80 19.06 24.12
N GLU A 129 13.88 17.76 24.35
CA GLU A 129 15.10 17.09 24.83
C GLU A 129 16.28 17.31 23.88
N THR A 130 16.07 17.17 22.57
CA THR A 130 17.14 17.40 21.58
C THR A 130 17.63 18.85 21.62
N LYS A 131 16.71 19.81 21.80
CA LYS A 131 17.05 21.23 21.92
C LYS A 131 17.84 21.51 23.18
N GLU A 132 17.43 20.94 24.32
CA GLU A 132 18.12 21.10 25.60
C GLU A 132 19.53 20.51 25.55
N MET A 133 19.67 19.29 25.01
CA MET A 133 20.96 18.62 24.84
C MET A 133 21.90 19.39 23.89
N THR A 134 21.36 19.97 22.81
CA THR A 134 22.15 20.83 21.90
C THR A 134 22.62 22.12 22.59
N ILE A 135 21.80 22.69 23.48
CA ILE A 135 22.17 23.87 24.27
C ILE A 135 23.26 23.52 25.29
N GLU A 136 23.17 22.36 25.94
CA GLU A 136 24.20 21.89 26.88
C GLU A 136 25.54 21.66 26.19
N LEU A 137 25.55 20.94 25.05
CA LEU A 137 26.74 20.77 24.21
C LEU A 137 27.34 22.10 23.75
N SER A 138 26.52 23.09 23.39
CA SER A 138 27.00 24.41 22.97
C SER A 138 27.60 25.26 24.10
N LYS A 139 27.44 24.84 25.36
CA LYS A 139 28.00 25.51 26.55
C LYS A 139 29.23 24.78 27.11
N GLU A 140 29.50 23.55 26.65
CA GLU A 140 30.71 22.81 26.99
C GLU A 140 31.90 23.14 26.08
N ASP A 141 31.66 23.81 24.95
CA ASP A 141 32.68 24.46 24.09
C ASP A 141 32.93 25.93 24.50
#